data_AF-A0A830CKX6-F1
#
_entry.id   AF-A0A830CKX6-F1
#
_cell.length_a   1.000
_cell.length_b   1.000
_cell.length_c   1.000
_cell.angle_alpha   90.00
_cell.angle_beta   90.00
_cell.angle_gamma   90.00
#
_symmetry.space_group_name_H-M   'P 1'
#
loop_
_entity.id
_entity.type
_entity.pdbx_description
1 polymer ?
#
loop_
_entity_poly.entity_id
_entity_poly.type
_entity_poly.pdbx_seq_one_letter_code
_entity_poly.pdbx_strand_id
1 'polypeptide(L)'
;MASSARSTKAVPPWVELPQEITEAILLKFGVVKILKTAQNVCTTWRHVCRDPAMWRRIHIPYSGNLEIPVDLDRMFRNAVDLSQGHLTDVSNERNGSDDLLLYICQR
;
A
#
# COMPACT_ATOMS: atom_id res chain seq x y z
N MET A 1 20.88 -16.48 41.98
CA MET A 1 19.90 -16.70 40.89
C MET A 1 19.53 -15.34 40.33
N ALA A 2 20.03 -14.99 39.13
CA ALA A 2 19.65 -13.73 38.48
C ALA A 2 18.28 -13.92 37.83
N SER A 3 17.26 -13.27 38.36
CA SER A 3 15.92 -13.28 37.79
C SER A 3 15.94 -12.48 36.50
N SER A 4 15.76 -13.16 35.36
CA SER A 4 15.66 -12.51 34.06
C SER A 4 14.34 -11.74 34.01
N ALA A 5 14.43 -10.42 34.07
CA ALA A 5 13.28 -9.55 33.88
C ALA A 5 12.74 -9.77 32.46
N ARG A 6 11.52 -10.29 32.37
CA ARG A 6 10.81 -10.46 31.10
C ARG A 6 10.63 -9.06 30.49
N SER A 7 11.37 -8.76 29.43
CA SER A 7 11.19 -7.55 28.64
C SER A 7 9.77 -7.52 28.11
N THR A 8 8.92 -6.68 28.70
CA THR A 8 7.61 -6.36 28.15
C THR A 8 7.87 -5.62 26.84
N LYS A 9 7.54 -6.26 25.70
CA LYS A 9 7.58 -5.58 24.40
C LYS A 9 6.66 -4.36 24.49
N ALA A 10 7.24 -3.17 24.54
CA ALA A 10 6.49 -1.94 24.48
C ALA A 10 5.67 -1.93 23.19
N VAL A 11 4.38 -1.63 23.30
CA VAL A 11 3.52 -1.45 22.12
C VAL A 11 4.10 -0.28 21.33
N PRO A 12 4.38 -0.45 20.02
CA PRO A 12 4.90 0.66 19.25
C PRO A 12 3.89 1.81 19.21
N PRO A 13 4.35 3.06 19.35
CA PRO A 13 3.45 4.22 19.48
C PRO A 13 2.56 4.45 18.25
N TRP A 14 2.97 3.95 17.08
CA TRP A 14 2.18 4.08 15.85
C TRP A 14 0.95 3.16 15.77
N VAL A 15 0.80 2.22 16.70
CA VAL A 15 -0.40 1.36 16.77
C VAL A 15 -1.60 2.13 17.32
N GLU A 16 -1.36 3.18 18.12
CA GLU A 16 -2.38 4.00 18.79
C GLU A 16 -2.72 5.28 18.02
N LEU A 17 -2.16 5.48 16.82
CA LEU A 17 -2.46 6.65 16.00
C LEU A 17 -3.93 6.62 15.53
N PRO A 18 -4.61 7.79 15.49
CA PRO A 18 -5.91 7.89 14.83
C PRO A 18 -5.84 7.38 13.39
N GLN A 19 -6.96 6.86 12.91
CA GLN A 19 -7.04 6.27 11.58
C GLN A 19 -6.66 7.29 10.50
N GLU A 20 -7.16 8.53 10.58
CA GLU A 20 -6.90 9.56 9.56
C GLU A 20 -5.41 9.94 9.50
N ILE A 21 -4.72 9.92 10.64
CA ILE A 21 -3.28 10.19 10.72
C ILE A 21 -2.50 9.02 10.12
N THR A 22 -2.93 7.79 10.41
CA THR A 22 -2.33 6.57 9.85
C THR A 22 -2.48 6.56 8.32
N GLU A 23 -3.66 6.86 7.80
CA GLU A 23 -3.94 7.02 6.36
C GLU A 23 -3.01 8.05 5.73
N ALA A 24 -2.92 9.26 6.31
CA ALA A 24 -2.09 10.33 5.78
C ALA A 24 -0.59 9.97 5.74
N ILE A 25 -0.11 9.19 6.72
CA ILE A 25 1.27 8.66 6.71
C ILE A 25 1.43 7.61 5.61
N LEU A 26 0.52 6.65 5.54
CA LEU A 26 0.58 5.53 4.59
C LEU A 26 0.53 6.00 3.14
N LEU A 27 -0.33 6.97 2.83
CA LEU A 27 -0.44 7.55 1.48
C LEU A 27 0.88 8.18 0.99
N LYS A 28 1.76 8.64 1.90
CA LYS A 28 3.10 9.16 1.54
C LYS A 28 4.09 8.07 1.13
N PHE A 29 3.84 6.81 1.45
CA PHE A 29 4.70 5.71 1.04
C PHE A 29 4.54 5.32 -0.43
N GLY A 30 3.38 5.63 -1.02
CA GLY A 30 3.02 5.25 -2.37
C GLY A 30 2.69 3.75 -2.50
N VAL A 31 2.06 3.41 -3.63
CA VAL A 31 1.46 2.09 -3.91
C VAL A 31 2.42 0.93 -3.63
N VAL A 32 3.67 1.03 -4.12
CA VAL A 32 4.64 -0.06 -4.03
C VAL A 32 5.00 -0.38 -2.58
N LYS A 33 5.29 0.64 -1.76
CA LYS A 33 5.67 0.45 -0.35
C LYS A 33 4.47 0.05 0.52
N ILE A 34 3.27 0.56 0.21
CA ILE A 34 2.05 0.14 0.90
C ILE A 34 1.83 -1.36 0.73
N LEU A 35 1.88 -1.85 -0.52
CA LEU A 35 1.65 -3.27 -0.85
C LEU A 35 2.76 -4.19 -0.37
N LYS A 36 4.03 -3.78 -0.38
CA LYS A 36 5.12 -4.67 0.03
C LYS A 36 5.39 -4.66 1.54
N THR A 37 5.29 -3.49 2.15
CA THR A 37 5.85 -3.28 3.49
C THR A 37 4.76 -2.84 4.47
N ALA A 38 4.05 -1.75 4.17
CA ALA A 38 3.23 -1.09 5.19
C ALA A 38 2.07 -1.96 5.68
N GLN A 39 1.39 -2.69 4.79
CA GLN A 39 0.31 -3.62 5.19
C GLN A 39 0.76 -4.83 6.02
N ASN A 40 2.08 -5.03 6.19
CA ASN A 40 2.68 -6.13 6.94
C ASN A 40 3.28 -5.69 8.28
N VAL A 41 3.21 -4.41 8.64
CA VAL A 41 3.80 -3.88 9.88
C VAL A 41 2.98 -4.26 11.11
N CYS A 42 1.69 -3.95 11.11
CA CYS A 42 0.77 -4.27 12.20
C CYS A 42 -0.66 -4.43 11.69
N THR A 43 -1.57 -4.89 12.56
CA THR A 43 -2.99 -5.09 12.23
C THR A 43 -3.71 -3.78 11.90
N THR A 44 -3.40 -2.69 12.62
CA THR A 44 -3.97 -1.36 12.36
C THR A 44 -3.64 -0.89 10.94
N TRP A 45 -2.36 -0.93 10.56
CA TRP A 45 -1.94 -0.52 9.22
C TRP A 45 -2.51 -1.44 8.14
N ARG A 46 -2.57 -2.75 8.40
CA ARG A 46 -3.20 -3.70 7.48
C ARG A 46 -4.68 -3.37 7.24
N HIS A 47 -5.41 -2.99 8.30
CA HIS A 47 -6.81 -2.61 8.19
C HIS A 47 -6.97 -1.37 7.32
N VAL A 48 -6.18 -0.31 7.60
CA VAL A 48 -6.19 0.91 6.79
C VAL A 48 -5.81 0.64 5.33
N CYS A 49 -4.77 -0.15 5.07
CA CYS A 49 -4.38 -0.50 3.70
C CYS A 49 -5.45 -1.27 2.92
N ARG A 50 -6.47 -1.86 3.57
CA ARG A 50 -7.58 -2.54 2.91
C ARG A 50 -8.77 -1.63 2.64
N ASP A 51 -8.77 -0.40 3.15
CA ASP A 51 -9.82 0.56 2.90
C ASP A 51 -9.78 1.02 1.42
N PRO A 52 -10.88 0.91 0.66
CA PRO A 52 -10.95 1.42 -0.72
C PRO A 52 -10.56 2.89 -0.88
N ALA A 53 -10.76 3.72 0.16
CA ALA A 53 -10.40 5.12 0.15
C ALA A 53 -8.89 5.36 -0.06
N MET A 54 -8.04 4.41 0.35
CA MET A 54 -6.59 4.43 0.13
C MET A 54 -6.19 4.26 -1.34
N TRP A 55 -7.09 3.70 -2.15
CA TRP A 55 -6.82 3.28 -3.53
C TRP A 55 -7.58 4.07 -4.58
N ARG A 56 -8.18 5.21 -4.19
CA ARG A 56 -8.85 6.12 -5.13
C ARG A 56 -7.91 6.77 -6.13
N ARG A 57 -6.62 6.85 -5.79
CA ARG A 57 -5.56 7.42 -6.64
C ARG A 57 -4.37 6.48 -6.67
N ILE A 58 -3.99 6.01 -7.85
CA ILE A 58 -2.89 5.06 -8.05
C ILE A 58 -1.82 5.74 -8.91
N HIS A 59 -0.70 6.11 -8.28
CA HIS A 59 0.50 6.55 -8.97
C HIS A 59 1.60 5.50 -8.83
N ILE A 60 2.09 5.00 -9.96
CA ILE A 60 3.27 4.16 -10.02
C ILE A 60 4.36 4.92 -10.78
N PRO A 61 5.41 5.40 -10.07
CA PRO A 61 6.50 6.14 -10.70
C PRO A 61 7.29 5.25 -11.65
N TYR A 62 7.80 5.84 -12.72
CA TYR A 62 8.83 5.20 -13.54
C TYR A 62 10.11 5.17 -12.71
N SER A 63 10.46 4.00 -12.17
CA SER A 63 11.79 3.85 -11.59
C SER A 63 12.74 3.41 -12.70
N GLY A 64 13.64 4.32 -13.10
CA GLY A 64 14.79 3.98 -13.96
C GLY A 64 15.78 2.99 -13.32
N ASN A 65 15.53 2.56 -12.07
CA ASN A 65 16.35 1.58 -11.36
C ASN A 65 15.84 0.14 -11.56
N LEU A 66 16.79 -0.77 -11.75
CA LEU A 66 16.63 -2.22 -11.91
C LEU A 66 16.05 -2.95 -10.67
N GLU A 67 15.79 -2.24 -9.57
CA GLU A 67 15.29 -2.80 -8.30
C GLU A 67 13.76 -2.78 -8.16
N ILE A 68 13.01 -2.31 -9.17
CA ILE A 68 11.57 -2.47 -9.10
C ILE A 68 11.22 -3.96 -9.19
N PRO A 69 10.35 -4.49 -8.30
CA PRO A 69 9.82 -5.83 -8.46
C PRO A 69 9.40 -6.13 -9.89
N VAL A 70 9.77 -7.31 -10.35
CA VAL A 70 9.40 -7.96 -11.62
C VAL A 70 7.88 -8.03 -11.86
N ASP A 71 7.06 -7.58 -10.89
CA ASP A 71 5.62 -7.76 -10.89
C ASP A 71 4.81 -6.50 -10.55
N LEU A 72 5.21 -5.36 -11.12
CA LEU A 72 4.45 -4.11 -11.03
C LEU A 72 3.02 -4.26 -11.54
N ASP A 73 2.80 -5.03 -12.60
CA ASP A 73 1.47 -5.19 -13.20
C ASP A 73 0.52 -5.91 -12.24
N ARG A 74 0.96 -6.98 -11.55
CA ARG A 74 0.16 -7.61 -10.49
C ARG A 74 -0.08 -6.66 -9.33
N MET A 75 0.93 -5.87 -8.95
CA MET A 75 0.77 -4.89 -7.87
C MET A 75 -0.26 -3.81 -8.24
N PHE A 76 -0.25 -3.35 -9.49
CA PHE A 76 -1.22 -2.41 -10.00
C PHE A 76 -2.62 -3.02 -10.02
N ARG A 77 -2.78 -4.23 -10.57
CA ARG A 77 -4.07 -4.95 -10.57
C ARG A 77 -4.62 -5.14 -9.16
N ASN A 78 -3.75 -5.48 -8.19
CA ASN A 78 -4.13 -5.57 -6.78
C ASN A 78 -4.61 -4.21 -6.22
N ALA A 79 -3.92 -3.11 -6.54
CA ALA A 79 -4.36 -1.77 -6.15
C ALA A 79 -5.71 -1.39 -6.76
N VAL A 80 -5.95 -1.72 -8.03
CA VAL A 80 -7.26 -1.54 -8.70
C VAL A 80 -8.34 -2.36 -8.00
N ASP A 81 -8.05 -3.63 -7.66
CA ASP A 81 -9.01 -4.50 -6.95
C ASP A 81 -9.37 -3.95 -5.57
N LEU A 82 -8.37 -3.44 -4.84
CA LEU A 82 -8.57 -2.81 -3.54
C LEU A 82 -9.37 -1.51 -3.62
N SER A 83 -9.40 -0.82 -4.76
CA SER A 83 -10.24 0.37 -4.97
C SER A 83 -11.74 0.05 -4.99
N GLN A 84 -12.12 -1.21 -5.25
CA GLN A 84 -13.52 -1.64 -5.33
C GLN A 84 -14.39 -0.76 -6.24
N GLY A 85 -13.85 -0.34 -7.39
CA GLY A 85 -14.57 0.52 -8.36
C GLY A 85 -14.56 2.02 -8.03
N HIS A 86 -13.91 2.44 -6.94
CA HIS A 86 -13.80 3.85 -6.55
C HIS A 86 -12.53 4.54 -7.09
N LEU A 87 -11.88 3.97 -8.11
CA LEU A 87 -10.69 4.55 -8.70
C LEU A 87 -11.05 5.85 -9.44
N THR A 88 -10.42 6.95 -9.06
CA THR A 88 -10.68 8.30 -9.61
C THR A 88 -9.54 8.86 -10.45
N ASP A 89 -8.31 8.45 -10.16
CA ASP A 89 -7.12 8.93 -10.86
C ASP A 89 -6.09 7.81 -10.95
N VAL A 90 -5.49 7.69 -12.12
CA VAL A 90 -4.50 6.66 -12.38
C VAL A 90 -3.41 7.20 -13.30
N SER A 91 -2.18 7.03 -12.85
CA SER A 91 -1.00 7.47 -13.59
C SER A 91 0.05 6.38 -13.55
N ASN A 92 0.40 5.88 -14.73
CA ASN A 92 1.46 4.92 -14.94
C ASN A 92 2.49 5.55 -15.87
N GLU A 93 3.66 5.88 -15.32
CA GLU A 93 4.76 6.47 -16.09
C GLU A 93 5.56 5.40 -16.87
N ARG A 94 5.25 4.12 -16.66
CA ARG A 94 5.63 3.03 -17.58
C ARG A 94 4.56 2.99 -18.68
N ASN A 95 4.96 2.82 -19.95
CA ASN A 95 4.02 2.62 -21.06
C ASN A 95 2.88 1.69 -20.60
N GLY A 96 1.68 2.23 -20.44
CA GLY A 96 0.52 1.45 -20.05
C GLY A 96 0.31 0.37 -21.11
N SER A 97 0.30 -0.89 -20.70
CA SER A 97 -0.13 -1.95 -21.60
C SER A 97 -1.64 -1.77 -21.84
N ASP A 98 -2.10 -1.96 -23.08
CA ASP A 98 -3.54 -1.93 -23.40
C ASP A 98 -4.35 -2.88 -22.50
N ASP A 99 -3.74 -4.00 -22.10
CA ASP A 99 -4.29 -4.99 -21.16
C ASP A 99 -4.56 -4.40 -19.76
N LEU A 100 -3.71 -3.48 -19.29
CA LEU A 100 -3.91 -2.82 -18.01
C LEU A 100 -5.06 -1.81 -18.07
N LEU A 101 -5.15 -1.06 -19.17
CA LEU A 101 -6.25 -0.10 -19.38
C LEU A 101 -7.59 -0.84 -19.51
N LEU A 102 -7.63 -1.92 -20.29
CA LEU A 102 -8.81 -2.78 -20.42
C LEU A 102 -9.23 -3.35 -19.07
N TYR A 103 -8.29 -3.78 -18.23
CA TYR A 103 -8.58 -4.27 -16.89
C TYR A 103 -9.24 -3.21 -16.00
N ILE A 104 -8.72 -1.98 -16.02
CA ILE A 104 -9.31 -0.87 -15.25
C ILE A 104 -10.74 -0.61 -15.72
N CYS A 105 -10.99 -0.59 -17.03
CA CYS A 105 -12.33 -0.34 -17.58
C CYS A 105 -13.38 -1.40 -17.24
N GLN A 106 -12.96 -2.57 -16.74
CA GLN A 106 -13.85 -3.69 -16.40
C GLN A 106 -14.19 -3.77 -14.91
N ARG A 107 -13.66 -2.87 -14.08
CA ARG A 107 -13.84 -2.85 -12.62
C ARG A 107 -14.56 -1.59 -12.16
#